data_AF-A0A8C4Z1L6-F1
#
_entry.id   AF-A0A8C4Z1L6-F1
#
_cell.length_a   1.000
_cell.length_b   1.000
_cell.length_c   1.000
_cell.angle_alpha   90.00
_cell.angle_beta   90.00
_cell.angle_gamma   90.00
#
_symmetry.space_group_name_H-M   'P 1'
#
loop_
_entity.id
_entity.type
_entity.pdbx_description
1 polymer ?
#
loop_
_entity_poly.entity_id
_entity_poly.type
_entity_poly.pdbx_seq_one_letter_code
_entity_poly.pdbx_strand_id
1 'polypeptide(L)'
;MFAKATAHFLEEVDPTGNLIPVSSCNDSFNVLSIVRKQKGGLLFQKTKYVATGFTLNDILIGDTLIQPGIGSEKYQAGLEANLHPELAQLVVEHKGTSKHNISFGSLKKEDLNLPQLIKDSKGR
;
A
#
# COMPACT_ATOMS: atom_id res chain seq x y z
N MET A 1 -10.14 -9.48 5.28
CA MET A 1 -9.69 -8.76 6.50
C MET A 1 -8.61 -7.74 6.17
N PHE A 2 -7.45 -8.16 5.63
CA PHE A 2 -6.33 -7.26 5.29
C PHE A 2 -6.71 -6.04 4.43
N ALA A 3 -7.35 -6.24 3.27
CA ALA A 3 -7.78 -5.16 2.38
C ALA A 3 -8.62 -4.05 3.04
N LYS A 4 -9.48 -4.42 4.00
CA LYS A 4 -10.33 -3.46 4.70
C LYS A 4 -9.53 -2.69 5.74
N ALA A 5 -8.64 -3.39 6.44
CA ALA A 5 -7.81 -2.80 7.46
C ALA A 5 -6.80 -1.80 6.84
N THR A 6 -6.19 -2.14 5.70
CA THR A 6 -5.28 -1.23 4.97
C THR A 6 -6.01 -0.02 4.41
N ALA A 7 -7.26 -0.16 3.97
CA ALA A 7 -8.08 0.96 3.54
C ALA A 7 -8.35 1.94 4.68
N HIS A 8 -8.76 1.45 5.85
CA HIS A 8 -9.00 2.29 7.03
C HIS A 8 -7.71 2.96 7.52
N PHE A 9 -6.58 2.24 7.52
CA PHE A 9 -5.29 2.82 7.87
C PHE A 9 -4.92 4.01 6.95
N LEU A 10 -5.23 3.91 5.66
CA LEU A 10 -4.99 5.02 4.72
C LEU A 10 -5.93 6.21 4.93
N GLU A 11 -7.16 5.99 5.41
CA GLU A 11 -8.05 7.11 5.75
C GLU A 11 -7.46 7.99 6.87
N GLU A 12 -6.71 7.38 7.80
CA GLU A 12 -6.04 8.09 8.90
C GLU A 12 -4.71 8.72 8.47
N VAL A 13 -3.90 8.01 7.68
CA VAL A 13 -2.52 8.41 7.36
C VAL A 13 -2.39 9.21 6.07
N ASP A 14 -3.35 9.11 5.17
CA ASP A 14 -3.39 9.86 3.92
C ASP A 14 -4.81 10.39 3.63
N PRO A 15 -5.24 11.46 4.34
CA PRO A 15 -6.55 12.07 4.15
C PRO A 15 -6.73 12.66 2.74
N THR A 16 -5.63 12.89 2.02
CA THR A 16 -5.63 13.36 0.62
C THR A 16 -5.99 12.28 -0.39
N GLY A 17 -5.91 10.99 -0.03
CA GLY A 17 -6.27 9.86 -0.90
C GLY A 17 -5.32 9.63 -2.09
N ASN A 18 -4.04 9.96 -1.93
CA ASN A 18 -2.98 9.74 -2.91
C ASN A 18 -2.45 8.29 -2.90
N LEU A 19 -2.58 7.61 -1.77
CA LEU A 19 -2.14 6.24 -1.55
C LEU A 19 -3.24 5.24 -1.90
N ILE A 20 -2.81 4.07 -2.37
CA ILE A 20 -3.71 3.00 -2.80
C ILE A 20 -3.59 1.85 -1.79
N PRO A 21 -4.69 1.41 -1.16
CA PRO A 21 -4.61 0.33 -0.18
C PRO A 21 -4.29 -1.00 -0.86
N VAL A 22 -3.35 -1.73 -0.27
CA VAL A 22 -2.99 -3.08 -0.72
C VAL A 22 -4.10 -4.06 -0.32
N SER A 23 -4.49 -4.93 -1.25
CA SER A 23 -5.62 -5.86 -1.07
C SER A 23 -5.22 -7.17 -0.37
N SER A 24 -3.99 -7.66 -0.59
CA SER A 24 -3.51 -8.92 -0.03
C SER A 24 -2.14 -8.73 0.65
N CYS A 25 -1.90 -9.43 1.74
CA CYS A 25 -0.56 -9.49 2.35
C CYS A 25 0.47 -10.21 1.46
N ASN A 26 0.00 -10.99 0.48
CA ASN A 26 0.86 -11.67 -0.48
C ASN A 26 1.27 -10.76 -1.65
N ASP A 27 0.64 -9.58 -1.80
CA ASP A 27 1.02 -8.62 -2.83
C ASP A 27 2.22 -7.81 -2.33
N SER A 28 3.43 -8.22 -2.69
CA SER A 28 4.66 -7.51 -2.36
C SER A 28 4.96 -6.44 -3.42
N PHE A 29 5.00 -5.17 -3.00
CA PHE A 29 5.45 -4.06 -3.84
C PHE A 29 6.72 -3.45 -3.24
N ASN A 30 7.79 -3.40 -4.04
CA ASN A 30 9.02 -2.72 -3.66
C ASN A 30 9.10 -1.35 -4.33
N VAL A 31 9.88 -0.43 -3.79
CA VAL A 31 10.19 0.85 -4.44
C VAL A 31 10.75 0.58 -5.85
N LEU A 32 10.33 1.38 -6.83
CA LEU A 32 10.63 1.22 -8.26
C LEU A 32 10.04 -0.03 -8.93
N SER A 33 9.20 -0.82 -8.28
CA SER A 33 8.52 -1.95 -8.93
C SER A 33 7.54 -1.47 -9.99
N ILE A 34 7.51 -2.17 -11.10
CA ILE A 34 6.55 -1.95 -12.17
C ILE A 34 5.27 -2.71 -11.83
N VAL A 35 4.14 -2.01 -11.95
CA VAL A 35 2.83 -2.56 -11.62
C VAL A 35 1.93 -2.51 -12.83
N ARG A 36 1.17 -3.59 -13.04
CA ARG A 36 0.11 -3.63 -14.03
C ARG A 36 -1.18 -3.14 -13.40
N LYS A 37 -1.79 -2.12 -14.01
CA LYS A 37 -3.14 -1.67 -13.66
C LYS A 37 -4.16 -2.65 -14.23
N GLN A 38 -4.91 -3.32 -13.35
CA GLN A 38 -6.03 -4.18 -13.70
C GLN A 38 -7.33 -3.42 -13.45
N LYS A 39 -7.94 -2.92 -14.52
CA LYS A 39 -9.26 -2.27 -14.46
C LYS A 39 -10.34 -3.33 -14.19
N GLY A 40 -11.28 -3.00 -13.30
CA GLY A 40 -12.48 -3.81 -13.11
C GLY A 40 -13.34 -3.80 -14.38
N GLY A 41 -13.89 -4.94 -14.76
CA GLY A 41 -14.74 -5.06 -15.96
C GLY A 41 -16.14 -4.49 -15.76
N LEU A 42 -16.58 -4.30 -14.52
CA LEU A 42 -17.85 -3.68 -14.14
C LEU A 42 -17.63 -2.38 -13.36
N LEU A 43 -18.61 -1.47 -13.44
CA LEU A 43 -18.65 -0.16 -12.74
C LEU A 43 -18.44 -0.25 -11.21
N PHE A 44 -18.66 -1.42 -10.60
CA PHE A 44 -18.52 -1.64 -9.16
C PHE A 44 -17.20 -2.32 -8.76
N GLN A 45 -16.40 -2.77 -9.73
CA GLN A 45 -15.13 -3.43 -9.43
C GLN A 45 -14.01 -2.41 -9.28
N LYS A 46 -13.43 -2.32 -8.08
CA LYS A 46 -12.28 -1.46 -7.79
C LYS A 46 -11.08 -1.87 -8.63
N THR A 47 -10.37 -0.88 -9.17
CA THR A 47 -9.11 -1.10 -9.89
C THR A 47 -8.08 -1.73 -8.96
N LYS A 48 -7.38 -2.75 -9.44
CA LYS A 48 -6.28 -3.41 -8.72
C LYS A 48 -4.95 -3.14 -9.41
N TYR A 49 -3.88 -3.22 -8.64
CA TYR A 49 -2.52 -3.14 -9.14
C TYR A 49 -1.83 -4.46 -8.79
N VAL A 50 -1.16 -5.06 -9.78
CA VAL A 50 -0.47 -6.34 -9.62
C VAL A 50 1.00 -6.13 -9.94
N ALA A 51 1.88 -6.57 -9.05
CA ALA A 51 3.32 -6.51 -9.28
C ALA A 51 3.70 -7.40 -10.48
N THR A 52 4.52 -6.89 -11.40
CA THR A 52 4.96 -7.66 -12.58
C THR A 52 6.20 -8.51 -12.30
N GLY A 53 6.86 -8.30 -11.16
CA GLY A 53 8.15 -8.89 -10.83
C GLY A 53 9.36 -8.13 -11.40
N PHE A 54 9.11 -7.09 -12.20
CA PHE A 54 10.16 -6.22 -12.75
C PHE A 54 10.24 -4.90 -11.99
N THR A 55 11.43 -4.33 -11.95
CA THR A 55 11.72 -3.01 -11.43
C THR A 55 12.09 -2.05 -12.57
N LEU A 56 12.08 -0.75 -12.29
CA LEU A 56 12.48 0.27 -13.26
C LEU A 56 13.91 0.05 -13.77
N ASN A 57 14.82 -0.49 -12.94
CA ASN A 57 16.19 -0.83 -13.32
C ASN A 57 16.27 -1.99 -14.32
N ASP A 58 15.27 -2.87 -14.36
CA ASP A 58 15.24 -3.99 -15.31
C ASP A 58 14.79 -3.55 -16.71
N ILE A 59 14.13 -2.39 -16.81
CA ILE A 59 13.57 -1.86 -18.06
C ILE A 59 14.43 -0.75 -18.66
N LEU A 60 14.96 0.15 -17.82
CA LEU A 60 15.75 1.28 -18.30
C LEU A 60 17.19 0.85 -18.60
N ILE A 61 17.67 1.22 -19.79
CA ILE A 61 19.01 0.87 -20.24
C ILE A 61 20.00 1.89 -19.68
N GLY A 62 21.09 1.42 -19.06
CA GLY A 62 22.22 2.27 -18.73
C GLY A 62 23.07 1.68 -17.61
N ASP A 63 24.24 2.27 -17.40
CA ASP A 63 25.31 1.63 -16.64
C ASP A 63 25.16 1.77 -15.11
N THR A 64 24.35 2.71 -14.63
CA THR A 64 24.23 3.02 -13.20
C THR A 64 22.88 2.59 -12.65
N LEU A 65 22.81 1.81 -11.57
CA LEU A 65 21.52 1.50 -10.94
C LEU A 65 20.85 2.77 -10.40
N ILE A 66 19.57 2.95 -10.69
CA ILE A 66 18.75 4.02 -10.11
C ILE A 66 18.60 3.71 -8.62
N GLN A 67 19.16 4.59 -7.78
CA GLN A 67 18.96 4.54 -6.34
C GLN A 67 17.89 5.56 -5.97
N PRO A 68 16.69 5.11 -5.59
CA PRO A 68 15.69 6.02 -5.09
C PRO A 68 16.20 6.58 -3.76
N GLY A 69 16.29 7.91 -3.64
CA GLY A 69 16.49 8.52 -2.33
C GLY A 69 15.27 8.19 -1.47
N ILE A 70 15.42 7.20 -0.58
CA ILE A 70 14.34 6.72 0.30
C ILE A 70 14.42 7.49 1.62
N GLY A 71 13.41 8.32 1.88
CA GLY A 71 13.12 8.78 3.23
C GLY A 71 12.33 7.68 3.93
N SER A 72 12.78 7.19 5.09
CA SER A 72 12.02 6.22 5.86
C SER A 72 11.59 6.75 7.21
N GLU A 73 10.28 6.72 7.46
CA GLU A 73 9.68 7.13 8.73
C GLU A 73 8.97 5.93 9.37
N LYS A 74 9.12 5.76 10.68
CA LYS A 74 8.48 4.68 11.43
C LYS A 74 7.18 5.19 12.04
N TYR A 75 6.10 4.46 11.78
CA TYR A 75 4.77 4.73 12.30
C TYR A 75 4.33 3.57 13.18
N GLN A 76 3.79 3.86 14.36
CA GLN A 76 3.06 2.86 15.13
C GLN A 76 1.59 2.95 14.73
N ALA A 77 1.06 1.89 14.14
CA ALA A 77 -0.32 1.83 13.69
C ALA A 77 -1.10 0.85 14.56
N GLY A 78 -1.94 1.39 15.43
CA GLY A 78 -2.93 0.66 16.20
C GLY A 78 -4.33 1.09 15.77
N LEU A 79 -5.19 0.13 15.44
CA LEU A 79 -6.60 0.41 15.20
C LEU A 79 -7.33 0.37 16.57
N GLU A 80 -7.39 1.50 17.27
CA GLU A 80 -8.20 1.63 18.48
C GLU A 80 -9.69 1.62 18.07
N ALA A 81 -10.38 0.54 18.42
CA ALA A 81 -11.71 0.20 17.93
C ALA A 81 -12.82 1.17 18.39
N ASN A 82 -13.10 2.20 17.59
CA ASN A 82 -14.48 2.49 17.19
C ASN A 82 -14.68 1.86 15.81
N LEU A 83 -14.74 0.52 15.78
CA LEU A 83 -14.97 -0.22 14.53
C LEU A 83 -16.20 0.36 13.83
N HIS A 84 -16.01 0.85 12.60
CA HIS A 84 -17.12 1.17 11.73
C HIS A 84 -18.06 -0.06 11.70
N PRO A 85 -19.40 0.10 11.77
CA PRO A 85 -20.35 -1.02 11.91
C PRO A 85 -20.13 -2.14 10.89
N GLU A 86 -19.60 -1.82 9.71
CA GLU A 86 -19.34 -2.74 8.60
C GLU A 86 -18.08 -3.61 8.76
N LEU A 87 -17.15 -3.21 9.63
CA LEU A 87 -16.01 -4.04 10.08
C LEU A 87 -16.41 -4.89 11.28
N ALA A 88 -17.28 -4.37 12.14
CA ALA A 88 -17.83 -5.10 13.28
C ALA A 88 -18.72 -6.27 12.84
N GLN A 89 -19.57 -6.08 11.81
CA GLN A 89 -20.49 -7.11 11.31
C GLN A 89 -19.81 -8.38 10.78
N LEU A 90 -18.59 -8.28 10.23
CA LEU A 90 -17.94 -9.42 9.58
C LEU A 90 -17.04 -10.25 10.53
N VAL A 91 -16.84 -9.79 11.76
CA VAL A 91 -16.18 -10.54 12.84
C VAL A 91 -17.22 -11.34 13.66
N VAL A 92 -18.51 -11.04 13.47
CA VAL A 92 -19.65 -11.66 14.17
C VAL A 92 -20.14 -12.89 13.38
N GLU A 93 -19.32 -13.93 13.30
CA GLU A 93 -19.82 -15.32 13.14
C GLU A 93 -19.52 -16.16 14.40
N HIS A 94 -18.99 -15.55 15.46
CA HIS A 94 -18.94 -16.16 16.78
C HIS A 94 -19.41 -15.17 17.84
N LYS A 95 -20.42 -15.60 18.58
CA LYS A 95 -21.16 -14.84 19.59
C LYS A 95 -20.25 -14.59 20.80
N GLY A 96 -19.45 -13.53 20.75
CA GLY A 96 -18.60 -13.09 21.85
C GLY A 96 -18.10 -11.67 21.63
N THR A 97 -18.65 -10.71 22.36
CA THR A 97 -18.19 -9.31 22.37
C THR A 97 -16.84 -9.23 23.06
N SER A 98 -15.77 -9.41 22.31
CA SER A 98 -14.42 -9.14 22.78
C SER A 98 -13.87 -7.92 22.03
N LYS A 99 -13.41 -6.93 22.80
CA LYS A 99 -12.74 -5.73 22.29
C LYS A 99 -11.40 -6.15 21.70
N HIS A 100 -11.36 -6.45 20.42
CA HIS A 100 -10.13 -6.86 19.75
C HIS A 100 -9.45 -5.63 19.14
N ASN A 101 -8.35 -5.20 19.76
CA ASN A 101 -7.42 -4.22 19.18
C ASN A 101 -6.63 -4.92 18.07
N ILE A 102 -6.90 -4.57 16.81
CA ILE A 102 -6.10 -5.04 15.68
C ILE A 102 -4.98 -4.01 15.50
N SER A 103 -3.79 -4.34 15.96
CA SER A 103 -2.59 -3.54 15.69
C SER A 103 -1.89 -4.05 14.44
N PHE A 104 -1.46 -3.13 13.58
CA PHE A 104 -0.57 -3.40 12.45
C PHE A 104 0.90 -3.49 12.87
N GLY A 105 1.19 -3.25 14.15
CA GLY A 105 2.55 -3.17 14.66
C GLY A 105 3.28 -1.92 14.20
N SER A 106 4.60 -2.05 14.04
CA SER A 106 5.45 -0.96 13.54
C SER A 106 5.46 -0.99 12.02
N LEU A 107 4.89 0.06 11.42
CA LEU A 107 4.91 0.29 9.98
C LEU A 107 6.09 1.19 9.61
N LYS A 108 6.64 0.96 8.42
CA LYS A 108 7.66 1.81 7.81
C LYS A 108 7.04 2.46 6.59
N LYS A 109 6.98 3.79 6.57
CA LYS A 109 6.63 4.56 5.39
C LYS A 109 7.92 4.84 4.63
N GLU A 110 7.92 4.59 3.34
CA GLU A 110 9.05 4.87 2.45
C GLU A 110 8.60 5.89 1.42
N ASP A 111 9.20 7.08 1.48
CA ASP A 111 8.94 8.16 0.56
C ASP A 111 10.04 8.23 -0.50
N LEU A 112 9.60 8.32 -1.76
CA LEU A 112 10.47 8.32 -2.93
C LEU A 112 10.76 9.77 -3.38
N ASN A 113 12.04 10.14 -3.48
CA ASN A 113 12.44 11.41 -4.07
C ASN A 113 12.23 11.43 -5.59
N LEU A 114 11.04 11.88 -6.03
CA LEU A 114 10.68 11.98 -7.44
C LEU A 114 11.60 12.90 -8.26
N PRO A 115 11.99 14.11 -7.80
CA PRO A 115 12.94 14.95 -8.53
C PRO A 115 14.26 14.25 -8.84
N GLN A 116 14.83 13.55 -7.85
CA GLN A 116 16.07 12.80 -8.03
C GLN A 116 15.86 11.62 -9.00
N LEU A 117 14.75 10.88 -8.86
CA LEU A 117 14.41 9.79 -9.76
C LEU A 117 14.30 10.24 -11.22
N ILE A 118 13.62 11.37 -11.48
CA ILE A 118 13.47 11.91 -12.84
C ILE A 118 14.85 12.26 -13.42
N LYS A 119 15.71 12.90 -12.62
CA LYS A 119 17.09 13.22 -13.03
C LYS A 119 17.89 11.96 -13.38
N ASP A 120 17.81 10.92 -12.55
CA ASP A 120 18.57 9.67 -12.72
C ASP A 120 18.04 8.78 -13.87
N SER A 121 16.76 8.95 -14.23
CA SER A 121 16.16 8.29 -15.39
C SER A 121 16.41 9.01 -16.72
N LYS A 122 16.89 10.26 -16.70
CA LYS A 122 17.00 11.09 -17.90
C LYS A 122 18.15 10.61 -18.80
N GLY A 123 17.82 10.23 -20.04
CA GLY A 123 18.80 9.81 -21.05
C GLY A 123 19.05 8.29 -21.09
N ARG A 124 18.11 7.51 -20.56
CA ARG A 124 18.10 6.04 -20.52
C ARG A 124 16.94 5.47 -21.32
#